data_AF-A0A7Z8QXA2-F1
#
_entry.id   AF-A0A7Z8QXA2-F1
#
_cell.length_a   1.000
_cell.length_b   1.000
_cell.length_c   1.000
_cell.angle_alpha   90.00
_cell.angle_beta   90.00
_cell.angle_gamma   90.00
#
_symmetry.space_group_name_H-M   'P 1'
#
loop_
_entity.id
_entity.type
_entity.pdbx_description
1 polymer ?
#
loop_
_entity_poly.entity_id
_entity_poly.type
_entity_poly.pdbx_seq_one_letter_code
_entity_poly.pdbx_strand_id
1 'polypeptide(L)'
;MESVSYIDLSGVYALKEAVTVLQDRNIKLLVTGLQAQPKDMLTEVRMIPYIIPEDALCRDFQSAIKTLSASPAPYHYPQKNEILI
;
A
#
# COMPACT_ATOMS: atom_id res chain seq x y z
N MET A 1 -4.32 -9.42 2.38
CA MET A 1 -3.63 -10.29 1.40
C MET A 1 -3.38 -11.70 1.96
N GLU A 2 -4.06 -12.10 3.04
CA GLU A 2 -3.81 -13.38 3.73
C GLU A 2 -4.06 -14.60 2.85
N SER A 3 -4.95 -14.53 1.86
CA SER A 3 -5.22 -15.63 0.92
C SER A 3 -4.35 -15.59 -0.34
N VAL A 4 -3.43 -14.63 -0.47
CA VAL A 4 -2.58 -14.45 -1.66
C VAL A 4 -1.20 -15.02 -1.36
N SER A 5 -0.99 -16.29 -1.70
CA SER A 5 0.30 -16.97 -1.54
C SER A 5 1.30 -16.66 -2.64
N TYR A 6 0.82 -16.20 -3.80
CA TYR A 6 1.66 -15.86 -4.94
C TYR A 6 1.05 -14.68 -5.73
N ILE A 7 1.91 -13.79 -6.20
CA ILE A 7 1.61 -12.73 -7.16
C ILE A 7 2.73 -12.67 -8.20
N ASP A 8 2.37 -12.61 -9.47
CA ASP A 8 3.35 -12.41 -10.55
C ASP A 8 3.48 -10.93 -10.92
N LEU A 9 4.32 -10.64 -11.92
CA LEU A 9 4.54 -9.29 -12.40
C LEU A 9 3.23 -8.62 -12.88
N SER A 10 2.34 -9.37 -13.52
CA SER A 10 1.06 -8.83 -14.03
C SER A 10 0.12 -8.43 -12.87
N GLY A 11 0.06 -9.25 -11.81
CA GLY A 11 -0.71 -8.94 -10.61
C GLY A 11 -0.17 -7.74 -9.86
N VAL A 12 1.16 -7.60 -9.78
CA VAL A 12 1.81 -6.43 -9.19
C VAL A 12 1.46 -5.14 -9.94
N TYR A 13 1.50 -5.17 -11.27
CA TYR A 13 1.08 -4.01 -12.07
C TYR A 13 -0.41 -3.69 -11.90
N ALA A 14 -1.28 -4.70 -11.86
CA ALA A 14 -2.70 -4.49 -11.57
C ALA A 14 -2.92 -3.84 -10.19
N LEU A 15 -2.17 -4.27 -9.16
CA LEU A 15 -2.23 -3.66 -7.84
C LEU A 15 -1.72 -2.21 -7.86
N LYS A 16 -0.64 -1.91 -8.58
CA LYS A 16 -0.09 -0.56 -8.71
C LYS A 16 -1.13 0.42 -9.27
N GLU A 17 -1.86 0.02 -10.30
CA GLU A 17 -2.93 0.86 -10.86
C GLU A 17 -4.04 1.11 -9.84
N ALA A 18 -4.48 0.06 -9.13
CA ALA A 18 -5.49 0.19 -8.08
C ALA A 18 -5.04 1.13 -6.94
N VAL A 19 -3.79 0.99 -6.48
CA VAL A 19 -3.19 1.86 -5.46
C VAL A 19 -3.13 3.31 -5.93
N THR A 20 -2.70 3.53 -7.17
CA THR A 20 -2.62 4.88 -7.76
C THR A 20 -3.99 5.56 -7.78
N VAL A 21 -5.04 4.84 -8.20
CA VAL A 21 -6.41 5.38 -8.21
C VAL A 21 -6.90 5.76 -6.81
N LEU A 22 -6.52 5.01 -5.77
CA LEU A 22 -6.86 5.35 -4.39
C LEU A 22 -6.11 6.60 -3.92
N GLN A 23 -4.82 6.70 -4.23
CA GLN A 23 -3.97 7.84 -3.85
C GLN A 23 -4.41 9.13 -4.55
N ASP A 24 -4.74 9.09 -5.84
CA ASP A 24 -5.25 10.23 -6.62
C ASP A 24 -6.58 10.74 -6.07
N ARG A 25 -7.36 9.88 -5.42
CA ARG A 25 -8.62 10.23 -4.73
C ARG A 25 -8.41 10.60 -3.26
N ASN A 26 -7.17 10.66 -2.81
CA ASN A 26 -6.78 10.91 -1.44
C ASN A 26 -7.42 9.93 -0.43
N ILE A 27 -7.56 8.67 -0.83
CA ILE A 27 -8.12 7.59 0.00
C ILE A 27 -6.97 6.84 0.68
N LYS A 28 -6.97 6.82 2.01
CA LYS A 28 -5.97 6.11 2.81
C LYS A 28 -6.00 4.60 2.51
N LEU A 29 -4.83 4.06 2.13
CA LEU A 29 -4.62 2.63 1.93
C LEU A 29 -3.92 2.00 3.14
N LEU A 30 -4.39 0.84 3.57
CA LEU A 30 -3.70 -0.05 4.51
C LEU A 30 -3.69 -1.47 3.93
N VAL A 31 -2.55 -2.16 4.02
CA VAL A 31 -2.39 -3.54 3.53
C VAL A 31 -2.16 -4.46 4.72
N THR A 32 -2.96 -5.52 4.83
CA THR A 32 -2.89 -6.50 5.92
C THR A 32 -2.53 -7.89 5.42
N GLY A 33 -1.93 -8.71 6.28
CA GLY A 33 -1.67 -10.13 5.98
C GLY A 33 -0.82 -10.33 4.72
N LEU A 34 0.18 -9.47 4.52
CA LEU A 34 1.10 -9.56 3.38
C LEU A 34 2.02 -10.78 3.57
N GLN A 35 1.91 -11.76 2.68
CA GLN A 35 2.76 -12.95 2.70
C GLN A 35 4.15 -12.66 2.12
N ALA A 36 5.11 -13.57 2.35
CA ALA A 36 6.52 -13.41 1.96
C ALA A 36 6.69 -13.14 0.46
N GLN A 37 6.16 -14.01 -0.41
CA GLN A 37 6.37 -13.85 -1.86
C GLN A 37 5.74 -12.56 -2.41
N PRO A 38 4.50 -12.17 -2.07
CA PRO A 38 3.98 -10.86 -2.47
C PRO A 38 4.78 -9.68 -1.92
N LYS A 39 5.28 -9.77 -0.68
CA LYS A 39 6.15 -8.73 -0.11
C LYS A 39 7.43 -8.57 -0.93
N ASP A 40 8.08 -9.69 -1.26
CA ASP A 40 9.32 -9.69 -2.04
C ASP A 40 9.09 -9.08 -3.41
N MET A 41 8.03 -9.50 -4.12
CA MET A 41 7.66 -8.96 -5.43
C MET A 41 7.38 -7.45 -5.38
N LEU A 42 6.61 -6.99 -4.40
CA LEU A 42 6.28 -5.56 -4.24
C LEU A 42 7.52 -4.72 -3.88
N THR A 43 8.48 -5.31 -3.16
CA THR A 43 9.75 -4.65 -2.85
C THR A 43 10.65 -4.58 -4.08
N GLU A 44 10.73 -5.67 -4.85
CA GLU A 44 11.54 -5.79 -6.07
C GLU A 44 11.13 -4.74 -7.11
N VAL A 45 9.83 -4.54 -7.34
CA VAL A 45 9.32 -3.50 -8.25
C VAL A 45 9.29 -2.10 -7.63
N ARG A 46 9.85 -1.93 -6.42
CA ARG A 46 9.91 -0.67 -5.67
C ARG A 46 8.54 -0.07 -5.35
N MET A 47 7.49 -0.88 -5.23
CA MET A 47 6.20 -0.43 -4.68
C MET A 47 6.31 -0.21 -3.17
N ILE A 48 6.98 -1.10 -2.46
CA ILE A 48 7.33 -0.91 -1.04
C ILE A 48 8.79 -0.45 -0.96
N PRO A 49 9.14 0.62 -0.22
CA PRO A 49 8.26 1.50 0.55
C PRO A 49 7.76 2.74 -0.22
N TYR A 50 8.08 2.89 -1.52
CA TYR A 50 7.97 4.18 -2.22
C TYR A 50 6.55 4.56 -2.65
N ILE A 51 5.71 3.58 -3.00
CA ILE A 51 4.30 3.78 -3.39
C ILE A 51 3.38 3.39 -2.22
N ILE A 52 3.68 2.27 -1.57
CA ILE A 52 3.04 1.81 -0.35
C ILE A 52 4.04 2.00 0.79
N PRO A 53 3.88 3.02 1.65
CA PRO A 53 4.79 3.26 2.76
C PRO A 53 4.71 2.15 3.81
N GLU A 54 5.79 1.92 4.57
CA GLU A 54 5.84 0.83 5.54
C GLU A 54 4.80 0.98 6.67
N ASP A 55 4.43 2.21 7.02
CA ASP A 55 3.39 2.49 8.01
C ASP A 55 1.97 2.12 7.55
N ALA A 56 1.79 1.92 6.24
CA ALA A 56 0.57 1.36 5.67
C ALA A 56 0.51 -0.18 5.76
N LEU A 57 1.62 -0.84 6.11
CA LEU A 57 1.68 -2.29 6.26
C LEU A 57 1.28 -2.69 7.69
N CYS A 58 0.14 -3.35 7.82
CA CYS A 58 -0.39 -3.83 9.08
C CYS A 58 -0.29 -5.36 9.15
N ARG A 59 -0.05 -5.90 10.35
CA ARG A 59 0.07 -7.36 10.53
C ARG A 59 -1.24 -8.07 10.18
N ASP A 60 -2.34 -7.51 10.63
CA ASP A 60 -3.68 -8.11 10.60
C ASP A 60 -4.76 -7.03 10.50
N PHE A 61 -6.01 -7.45 10.36
CA PHE A 61 -7.14 -6.52 10.27
C PHE A 61 -7.29 -5.65 11.52
N GLN A 62 -7.06 -6.20 12.72
CA GLN A 62 -7.23 -5.47 13.98
C GLN A 62 -6.20 -4.35 14.13
N SER A 63 -4.94 -4.59 13.77
CA SER A 63 -3.90 -3.56 13.73
C SER A 63 -4.22 -2.47 12.71
N ALA A 64 -4.78 -2.80 11.54
CA ALA A 64 -5.22 -1.80 10.57
C ALA A 64 -6.33 -0.89 11.11
N ILE A 65 -7.33 -1.43 11.81
CA ILE A 65 -8.39 -0.62 12.44
C ILE A 65 -7.81 0.32 13.50
N LYS A 66 -6.87 -0.16 14.32
CA LYS A 66 -6.17 0.69 15.30
C LYS A 66 -5.42 1.83 14.62
N THR A 67 -4.62 1.52 13.59
CA THR A 67 -3.88 2.51 12.77
C THR A 67 -4.82 3.54 12.12
N LEU A 68 -6.00 3.12 11.68
CA LEU A 68 -7.01 4.00 11.12
C LEU A 68 -7.57 4.95 12.20
N SER A 69 -7.96 4.41 13.37
CA SER A 69 -8.55 5.18 14.46
C SER A 69 -7.60 6.18 15.13
N ALA A 70 -6.30 5.89 15.13
CA ALA A 70 -5.26 6.74 15.72
C ALA A 70 -4.94 7.98 14.87
N SER A 71 -5.42 8.04 13.63
CA SER A 71 -5.10 9.09 12.65
C SER A 71 -6.39 9.80 12.22
N PRO A 72 -6.87 10.80 12.98
CA PRO A 72 -8.11 11.53 12.67
C PRO A 72 -7.92 12.60 11.59
N ALA A 73 -6.68 12.91 11.20
CA ALA A 73 -6.39 13.85 10.13
C ALA A 73 -6.55 13.18 8.76
N PRO A 74 -7.10 13.89 7.75
CA PRO A 74 -7.14 13.36 6.39
C PRO A 74 -5.71 13.04 5.94
N TYR A 75 -5.48 11.79 5.56
CA TYR A 75 -4.22 11.38 4.95
C TYR A 75 -4.07 12.17 3.65
N HIS A 76 -2.91 12.78 3.42
CA HIS A 76 -2.63 13.54 2.19
C HIS A 76 -1.52 12.84 1.43
N TYR A 77 -1.87 12.21 0.30
CA TYR A 77 -0.85 11.70 -0.60
C TYR A 77 -0.26 12.88 -1.39
N PRO A 78 1.07 13.07 -1.36
CA PRO A 78 1.71 14.11 -2.14
C PRO A 78 1.40 13.86 -3.62
N GLN A 79 0.93 14.90 -4.30
CA GLN A 79 0.55 14.78 -5.70
C GLN A 79 1.81 14.70 -6.56
N LYS A 80 1.74 14.02 -7.72
CA LYS A 80 2.90 13.87 -8.63
C LYS A 80 3.57 15.19 -9.02
N ASN A 81 2.85 16.31 -8.97
CA ASN A 81 3.37 17.65 -9.27
C ASN A 81 4.08 18.34 -8.09
N GLU A 82 4.02 17.76 -6.89
CA GLU A 82 4.66 18.28 -5.67
C GLU A 82 6.03 17.63 -5.40
N ILE A 83 6.34 16.55 -6.12
CA ILE A 83 7.61 15.83 -6.05
C ILE A 83 8.48 16.25 -7.24
N LEU A 84 8.91 17.51 -7.25
CA LEU A 84 9.94 18.00 -8.17
C LEU A 84 11.13 18.48 -7.34
N ILE A 85 12.09 17.58 -7.11
CA ILE A 85 13.45 17.85 -6.62
C ILE A 85 14.42 16.92 -7.33
#